data_AF-X1BUG2-F1
#
_entry.id   AF-X1BUG2-F1
#
_cell.length_a   1.000
_cell.length_b   1.000
_cell.length_c   1.000
_cell.angle_alpha   90.00
_cell.angle_beta   90.00
_cell.angle_gamma   90.00
#
_symmetry.space_group_name_H-M   'P 1'
#
loop_
_entity.id
_entity.type
_entity.pdbx_description
1 polymer ?
#
loop_
_entity_poly.entity_id
_entity_poly.type
_entity_poly.pdbx_seq_one_letter_code
_entity_poly.pdbx_strand_id
1 'polypeptide(L)' 'PSKNAHKQKIDFLSVDCEGYDLRVLQSMEWARYDVDLICTECNTCGKYLGLLGYRLCANTRGNLFYARDKKNKVGT' A
#
# COMPACT_ATOMS: atom_id res chain seq x y z
N PRO A 1 17.86 -11.50 -16.94
CA PRO A 1 16.62 -11.05 -16.24
C PRO A 1 15.53 -10.73 -17.27
N SER A 2 14.43 -11.50 -17.27
CA SER A 2 13.30 -11.31 -18.21
C SER A 2 12.71 -9.92 -18.06
N LYS A 3 12.58 -9.20 -19.18
CA LYS A 3 12.22 -7.77 -19.23
C LYS A 3 10.73 -7.47 -18.97
N ASN A 4 9.85 -8.44 -18.67
CA ASN A 4 8.41 -8.19 -18.53
C ASN A 4 7.73 -9.11 -17.49
N ALA A 5 8.12 -9.06 -16.22
CA ALA A 5 7.30 -9.67 -15.17
C ALA A 5 6.11 -8.75 -14.86
N HIS A 6 4.90 -9.13 -15.29
CA HIS A 6 3.67 -8.44 -14.90
C HIS A 6 3.51 -8.53 -13.38
N LYS A 7 3.31 -7.39 -12.70
CA LYS A 7 2.98 -7.38 -11.27
C LYS A 7 1.68 -8.13 -11.05
N GLN A 8 1.61 -8.91 -9.98
CA GLN A 8 0.36 -9.52 -9.56
C GLN A 8 -0.56 -8.44 -9.00
N LYS A 9 -1.74 -8.31 -9.59
CA LYS A 9 -2.74 -7.32 -9.18
C LYS A 9 -3.44 -7.77 -7.91
N ILE A 10 -3.62 -6.83 -6.98
CA ILE A 10 -4.41 -7.00 -5.76
C ILE A 10 -5.32 -5.77 -5.65
N ASP A 11 -6.63 -5.94 -5.74
CA ASP A 11 -7.55 -4.80 -5.68
C ASP A 11 -7.64 -4.23 -4.26
N PHE A 12 -7.55 -5.11 -3.26
CA PHE A 12 -7.66 -4.73 -1.84
C PHE A 12 -6.72 -5.56 -0.96
N LEU A 13 -6.00 -4.88 -0.06
CA LEU A 13 -5.19 -5.48 0.99
C LEU A 13 -5.63 -4.92 2.34
N SER A 14 -6.09 -5.79 3.23
CA SER A 14 -6.29 -5.45 4.64
C SER A 14 -5.08 -5.93 5.44
N VAL A 15 -4.48 -5.03 6.22
CA VAL A 15 -3.41 -5.34 7.16
C VAL A 15 -3.91 -5.00 8.55
N ASP A 16 -4.14 -6.04 9.33
CA ASP A 16 -4.54 -5.95 10.73
C ASP A 16 -3.66 -6.96 11.48
N CYS A 17 -2.67 -6.44 12.19
CA CYS A 17 -1.63 -7.24 12.83
C CYS A 17 -1.34 -6.73 14.23
N GLU A 18 -2.37 -6.28 14.95
CA GLU A 18 -2.28 -5.87 16.36
C GLU A 18 -1.15 -4.83 16.60
N GLY A 19 -1.10 -3.82 15.72
CA GLY A 19 -0.11 -2.74 15.77
C GLY A 19 1.23 -3.01 15.05
N TYR A 20 1.41 -4.16 14.40
CA TYR A 20 2.61 -4.46 13.59
C TYR A 20 2.47 -4.13 12.09
N ASP A 21 1.39 -3.47 11.68
CA ASP A 21 1.02 -3.19 10.29
C ASP A 21 2.17 -2.58 9.48
N LEU A 22 2.89 -1.61 10.06
CA LEU A 22 4.02 -0.95 9.40
C LEU A 22 5.12 -1.96 9.05
N ARG A 23 5.42 -2.92 9.92
CA ARG A 23 6.45 -3.94 9.67
C ARG A 23 6.03 -4.90 8.57
N VAL A 24 4.75 -5.27 8.53
CA VAL A 24 4.17 -6.08 7.45
C VAL A 24 4.29 -5.35 6.12
N LEU A 25 3.91 -4.07 6.07
CA LEU A 25 4.01 -3.27 4.86
C LEU A 25 5.48 -3.08 4.42
N GLN A 26 6.43 -2.97 5.35
CA GLN A 26 7.85 -2.85 5.05
C GLN A 26 8.49 -4.16 4.55
N SER A 27 7.91 -5.32 4.88
CA SER A 27 8.42 -6.62 4.43
C SER A 27 7.86 -7.07 3.07
N MET A 28 6.87 -6.35 2.54
CA MET A 28 6.25 -6.69 1.26
C MET A 28 7.17 -6.46 0.04
N GLU A 29 7.11 -7.39 -0.91
CA GLU A 29 7.74 -7.25 -2.23
C GLU A 29 6.92 -6.33 -3.16
N TRP A 30 6.95 -5.02 -2.95
CA TRP A 30 6.18 -4.03 -3.74
C TRP A 30 6.53 -3.99 -5.24
N ALA A 31 7.68 -4.56 -5.63
CA ALA A 31 8.05 -4.77 -7.02
C ALA A 31 7.22 -5.88 -7.68
N ARG A 32 6.72 -6.85 -6.90
CA ARG A 32 5.95 -8.00 -7.35
C ARG A 32 4.44 -7.74 -7.33
N TYR A 33 3.96 -6.97 -6.36
CA TYR A 33 2.52 -6.73 -6.16
C TYR A 33 2.10 -5.30 -6.51
N ASP A 34 0.98 -5.17 -7.22
CA ASP A 34 0.32 -3.88 -7.48
C ASP A 34 -1.01 -3.81 -6.72
N VAL A 35 -1.00 -3.15 -5.56
CA VAL A 35 -2.17 -3.02 -4.68
C VAL A 35 -2.91 -1.71 -4.95
N ASP A 36 -4.21 -1.73 -5.20
CA ASP A 36 -5.00 -0.50 -5.43
C ASP A 36 -5.39 0.22 -4.13
N LEU A 37 -5.88 -0.53 -3.15
CA LEU A 37 -6.40 -0.03 -1.88
C LEU A 37 -5.81 -0.81 -0.70
N ILE A 38 -5.29 -0.09 0.29
CA ILE A 38 -4.73 -0.66 1.52
C ILE A 38 -5.55 -0.18 2.72
N CYS A 39 -5.96 -1.09 3.59
CA CYS A 39 -6.56 -0.81 4.88
C CYS A 39 -5.56 -1.15 5.99
N THR A 40 -5.34 -0.24 6.94
CA THR A 40 -4.51 -0.47 8.13
C THR A 40 -5.27 -0.11 9.39
N GLU A 41 -4.97 -0.79 10.50
CA GLU A 41 -5.53 -0.49 11.81
C GLU A 41 -4.86 0.77 12.42
N CYS A 42 -3.55 0.93 12.20
CA CYS A 42 -2.77 1.97 12.88
C CYS A 42 -2.46 3.21 12.01
N ASN A 43 -2.22 4.35 12.68
CA ASN A 43 -1.88 5.64 12.07
C ASN A 43 -0.42 5.79 11.63
N THR A 44 0.45 4.86 12.00
CA THR A 44 1.90 4.96 11.76
C THR A 44 2.28 4.65 10.31
N CYS A 45 1.40 3.98 9.56
CA CYS A 45 1.66 3.55 8.18
C CYS A 45 1.66 4.69 7.16
N GLY A 46 0.98 5.81 7.45
CA GLY A 46 0.71 6.86 6.47
C GLY A 46 1.96 7.47 5.83
N LYS A 47 3.02 7.71 6.61
CA LYS A 47 4.28 8.24 6.08
C LYS A 47 4.95 7.26 5.10
N TYR A 48 4.99 5.97 5.44
CA TYR A 48 5.58 4.94 4.58
C TYR A 48 4.76 4.72 3.30
N LEU A 49 3.44 4.60 3.45
CA LEU A 49 2.52 4.45 2.31
C LEU A 49 2.56 5.67 1.38
N GLY A 50 2.75 6.88 1.92
CA GLY A 50 3.01 8.09 1.14
C GLY A 50 4.25 7.99 0.24
N LEU A 51 5.36 7.43 0.75
CA LEU A 51 6.58 7.20 -0.03
C LEU A 51 6.35 6.19 -1.17
N LEU A 52 5.41 5.27 -1.00
CA LEU A 52 4.99 4.29 -2.01
C LEU A 52 3.92 4.81 -2.99
N GLY A 53 3.58 6.10 -2.91
CA GLY A 53 2.60 6.74 -3.79
C GLY A 53 1.14 6.49 -3.43
N TYR A 54 0.85 6.13 -2.18
CA TYR A 54 -0.52 6.07 -1.68
C TYR A 54 -0.92 7.34 -0.93
N ARG A 55 -2.22 7.67 -0.97
CA ARG A 55 -2.82 8.76 -0.21
C ARG A 55 -3.93 8.24 0.68
N LEU A 56 -4.01 8.76 1.91
CA LEU A 56 -5.14 8.51 2.78
C LEU A 56 -6.43 9.01 2.10
N CYS A 57 -7.40 8.13 1.93
CA CYS A 57 -8.68 8.42 1.25
C CYS A 57 -9.90 8.24 2.15
N ALA A 58 -9.81 7.44 3.22
CA ALA A 58 -10.85 7.36 4.25
C ALA A 58 -10.26 7.06 5.63
N ASN A 59 -10.96 7.53 6.66
CA ASN A 59 -10.65 7.30 8.06
C ASN A 59 -11.94 6.91 8.77
N THR A 60 -11.92 5.76 9.44
CA THR A 60 -13.04 5.21 10.21
C THR A 60 -12.62 5.04 11.67
N ARG A 61 -13.52 4.56 12.54
CA ARG A 61 -13.26 4.46 13.99
C ARG A 61 -12.06 3.57 14.37
N GLY A 62 -11.58 2.70 13.48
CA GLY A 62 -10.41 1.86 13.74
C GLY A 62 -9.62 1.47 12.49
N ASN A 63 -9.88 2.10 11.35
CA ASN A 63 -9.20 1.75 10.10
C ASN A 63 -8.93 2.99 9.26
N LEU A 64 -7.77 2.98 8.61
CA LEU A 64 -7.32 3.97 7.66
C LEU A 64 -7.18 3.33 6.28
N PHE A 65 -7.76 3.98 5.27
CA PHE A 65 -7.73 3.51 3.90
C PHE A 65 -6.82 4.38 3.06
N TYR A 66 -5.94 3.74 2.29
CA TYR A 66 -4.96 4.39 1.43
C TYR A 66 -5.12 3.91 -0.01
N ALA A 67 -5.43 4.83 -0.92
CA ALA A 67 -5.57 4.53 -2.34
C ALA A 67 -4.33 4.97 -3.11
N ARG A 68 -3.95 4.19 -4.13
CA ARG A 68 -2.82 4.52 -5.01
C ARG A 68 -3.10 5.79 -5.80
N ASP A 69 -2.17 6.73 -5.78
CA ASP A 69 -2.28 7.96 -6.56
C ASP A 69 -1.92 7.71 -8.02
N LYS A 70 -2.93 7.39 -8.85
CA LYS A 70 -2.75 7.12 -10.28
C LYS A 70 -2.24 8.34 -11.08
N LYS A 71 -2.13 9.52 -10.47
CA LYS A 71 -1.59 10.74 -11.11
C LYS A 71 -0.06 10.85 -11.06
N ASN A 72 0.63 10.04 -10.25
CA ASN A 72 2.09 9.94 -10.24
C ASN A 72 2.57 8.74 -11.06
N LYS A 73 2.30 8.74 -12.37
CA LYS A 73 3.15 8.01 -13.32
C LYS A 73 4.30 8.93 -13.73
N VAL A 74 5.26 9.14 -12.84
CA VAL A 74 6.58 9.62 -13.29
C VAL A 74 7.20 8.46 -14.03
N GLY A 75 7.33 8.62 -15.35
CA GLY A 75 7.93 7.64 -16.22
C GLY A 75 9.34 7.29 -15.80
N THR A 76 9.62 6.00 -15.81
CA THR A 76 10.95 5.41 -15.99
C THR A 76 10.80 4.26 -16.97
#